data_AF-A0A7V8CFL9-F1
#
_entry.id   AF-A0A7V8CFL9-F1
#
_cell.length_a   1.000
_cell.length_b   1.000
_cell.length_c   1.000
_cell.angle_alpha   90.00
_cell.angle_beta   90.00
_cell.angle_gamma   90.00
#
_symmetry.space_group_name_H-M   'P 1'
#
loop_
_entity.id
_entity.type
_entity.pdbx_description
1 polymer ?
#
loop_
_entity_poly.entity_id
_entity_poly.type
_entity_poly.pdbx_seq_one_letter_code
_entity_poly.pdbx_strand_id
1 'polypeptide(L)'
;MMRSPALLLSLVCLTGVAQAAPASDTQVQAVMQKLSMGTLGTDMAKLMIDNVPALKALPETDRQCAHAPIQNLLDAQFRHSVITGLGNDGDQVIAEWSRFLGTPGGKSLSSAFAGANPATMAEKANVNLSEKDRAEVTAFLASPAYTRFIATFDTESELPDDIGVRLAKGLQDQCRIALNPDDIS
;
A
#
# COMPACT_ATOMS: atom_id res chain seq x y z
N MET A 1 -18.96 -3.51 -68.83
CA MET A 1 -18.19 -2.67 -67.89
C MET A 1 -18.12 -3.39 -66.56
N MET A 2 -16.90 -3.58 -66.05
CA MET A 2 -16.54 -4.48 -64.94
C MET A 2 -16.97 -3.96 -63.57
N ARG A 3 -17.29 -4.92 -62.71
CA ARG A 3 -17.53 -4.83 -61.26
C ARG A 3 -16.36 -4.14 -60.55
N SER A 4 -16.63 -3.22 -59.63
CA SER A 4 -15.70 -2.83 -58.56
C SER A 4 -16.36 -3.11 -57.21
N PRO A 5 -15.93 -4.16 -56.50
CA PRO A 5 -16.30 -4.39 -55.11
C PRO A 5 -15.28 -3.73 -54.17
N ALA A 6 -15.77 -3.45 -52.95
CA ALA A 6 -14.98 -3.38 -51.72
C ALA A 6 -13.98 -2.21 -51.55
N LEU A 7 -14.45 -1.15 -50.89
CA LEU A 7 -13.64 -0.40 -49.92
C LEU A 7 -14.46 -0.16 -48.64
N LEU A 8 -14.80 -1.25 -47.95
CA LEU A 8 -15.09 -1.23 -46.51
C LEU A 8 -13.73 -1.32 -45.80
N LEU A 9 -13.02 -0.19 -45.74
CA LEU A 9 -11.83 0.00 -44.93
C LEU A 9 -12.24 -0.07 -43.45
N SER A 10 -12.18 -1.29 -42.92
CA SER A 10 -11.57 -1.62 -41.64
C SER A 10 -11.54 -0.46 -40.63
N LEU A 11 -12.68 -0.22 -39.98
CA LEU A 11 -12.68 0.36 -38.63
C LEU A 11 -11.99 -0.66 -37.71
N VAL A 12 -10.67 -0.67 -37.72
CA VAL A 12 -9.86 -1.32 -36.70
C VAL A 12 -10.13 -0.52 -35.44
N CYS A 13 -10.98 -1.09 -34.58
CA CYS A 13 -11.19 -0.64 -33.22
C CYS A 13 -9.83 -0.39 -32.56
N LEU A 14 -9.46 0.88 -32.44
CA LEU A 14 -8.50 1.37 -31.45
C LEU A 14 -9.15 1.24 -30.06
N THR A 15 -9.57 0.03 -29.69
CA THR A 15 -9.71 -0.32 -28.28
C THR A 15 -8.29 -0.52 -27.80
N GLY A 16 -7.66 0.58 -27.38
CA GLY A 16 -6.39 0.53 -26.67
C GLY A 16 -6.55 -0.50 -25.56
N VAL A 17 -5.82 -1.60 -25.67
CA VAL A 17 -5.72 -2.57 -24.58
C VAL A 17 -5.20 -1.77 -23.40
N ALA A 18 -6.03 -1.59 -22.37
CA ALA A 18 -5.54 -1.12 -21.08
C ALA A 18 -4.47 -2.12 -20.67
N GLN A 19 -3.20 -1.73 -20.80
CA GLN A 19 -2.09 -2.61 -20.58
C GLN A 19 -2.05 -2.84 -19.08
N ALA A 20 -2.37 -4.07 -18.64
CA ALA A 20 -2.25 -4.45 -17.25
C ALA A 20 -0.83 -4.15 -16.79
N ALA A 21 -0.69 -3.27 -15.80
CA ALA A 21 0.59 -2.96 -15.19
C ALA A 21 0.53 -3.20 -13.66
N PRO A 22 1.62 -3.67 -13.04
CA PRO A 22 1.73 -3.66 -11.59
C PRO A 22 1.56 -2.23 -11.05
N ALA A 23 1.00 -2.10 -9.86
CA ALA A 23 0.94 -0.80 -9.19
C ALA A 23 2.35 -0.25 -8.94
N SER A 24 2.54 1.06 -9.14
CA SER A 24 3.82 1.70 -8.77
C SER A 24 3.92 1.95 -7.27
N ASP A 25 5.15 1.94 -6.75
CA ASP A 25 5.44 2.23 -5.33
C ASP A 25 4.82 3.55 -4.86
N THR A 26 4.98 4.62 -5.64
CA THR A 26 4.44 5.95 -5.32
C THR A 26 2.91 5.95 -5.27
N GLN A 27 2.22 5.22 -6.16
CA GLN A 27 0.76 5.16 -6.14
C GLN A 27 0.25 4.40 -4.92
N VAL A 28 0.88 3.28 -4.57
CA VAL A 28 0.53 2.50 -3.37
C VAL A 28 0.80 3.32 -2.11
N GLN A 29 1.96 4.00 -2.04
CA GLN A 29 2.30 4.88 -0.94
C GLN A 29 1.22 5.96 -0.72
N ALA A 30 0.77 6.62 -1.79
CA ALA A 30 -0.24 7.66 -1.70
C ALA A 30 -1.59 7.13 -1.18
N VAL A 31 -2.02 5.94 -1.61
CA VAL A 31 -3.25 5.30 -1.09
C VAL A 31 -3.08 4.95 0.39
N MET A 32 -1.99 4.31 0.77
CA MET A 32 -1.75 3.93 2.17
C MET A 32 -1.66 5.13 3.12
N GLN A 33 -1.03 6.22 2.69
CA GLN A 33 -0.97 7.47 3.44
C GLN A 33 -2.37 8.04 3.68
N LYS A 34 -3.22 8.05 2.65
CA LYS A 34 -4.62 8.47 2.78
C LYS A 34 -5.39 7.57 3.74
N LEU A 35 -5.10 6.27 3.79
CA LEU A 35 -5.71 5.34 4.74
C LEU A 35 -5.15 5.43 6.16
N SER A 36 -4.27 6.40 6.43
CA SER A 36 -3.58 6.58 7.72
C SER A 36 -2.82 5.32 8.18
N MET A 37 -2.41 4.46 7.22
CA MET A 37 -1.57 3.29 7.49
C MET A 37 -0.09 3.66 7.65
N GLY A 38 0.26 4.93 7.47
CA GLY A 38 1.65 5.43 7.59
C GLY A 38 2.24 5.38 9.00
N THR A 39 1.42 5.13 10.04
CA THR A 39 1.92 4.95 11.41
C THR A 39 2.30 3.51 11.72
N LEU A 40 1.88 2.52 10.91
CA LEU A 40 2.23 1.11 11.11
C LEU A 40 3.75 0.91 11.08
N GLY A 41 4.45 1.55 10.16
CA GLY A 41 5.91 1.53 10.11
C GLY A 41 6.57 2.19 11.32
N THR A 42 5.94 3.21 11.93
CA THR A 42 6.44 3.87 13.14
C THR A 42 6.35 2.92 14.34
N ASP A 43 5.17 2.33 14.57
CA ASP A 43 4.96 1.42 15.69
C ASP A 43 5.81 0.15 15.56
N MET A 44 5.92 -0.39 14.35
CA MET A 44 6.75 -1.56 14.09
C MET A 44 8.25 -1.23 14.21
N ALA A 45 8.71 -0.06 13.76
CA ALA A 45 10.09 0.36 13.96
C ALA A 45 10.44 0.48 15.44
N LYS A 46 9.54 1.06 16.24
CA LYS A 46 9.69 1.09 17.70
C LYS A 46 9.78 -0.31 18.30
N LEU A 47 8.88 -1.22 17.92
CA LEU A 47 8.90 -2.60 18.38
C LEU A 47 10.20 -3.31 18.01
N MET A 48 10.71 -3.08 16.79
CA MET A 48 11.97 -3.67 16.34
C MET A 48 13.15 -3.17 17.19
N ILE A 49 13.21 -1.86 17.47
CA ILE A 49 14.25 -1.28 18.35
C ILE A 49 14.14 -1.85 19.77
N ASP A 50 12.93 -1.99 20.30
CA ASP A 50 12.71 -2.40 21.69
C ASP A 50 12.94 -3.92 21.92
N ASN A 51 12.82 -4.74 20.86
CA ASN A 51 12.86 -6.20 20.94
C ASN A 51 14.07 -6.87 20.28
N VAL A 52 14.71 -6.27 19.28
CA VAL A 52 15.95 -6.80 18.70
C VAL A 52 17.11 -6.46 19.65
N PRO A 53 17.81 -7.44 20.23
CA PRO A 53 18.82 -7.19 21.27
C PRO A 53 19.93 -6.23 20.83
N ALA A 54 20.40 -6.36 19.58
CA ALA A 54 21.45 -5.52 19.03
C ALA A 54 21.03 -4.04 18.90
N LEU A 55 19.77 -3.79 18.49
CA LEU A 55 19.21 -2.43 18.41
C LEU A 55 18.93 -1.85 19.78
N LYS A 56 18.40 -2.67 20.70
CA LYS A 56 18.08 -2.25 22.06
C LYS A 56 19.32 -1.80 22.84
N ALA A 57 20.44 -2.49 22.64
CA ALA A 57 21.71 -2.21 23.31
C ALA A 57 22.40 -0.91 22.86
N LEU A 58 21.95 -0.30 21.77
CA LEU A 58 22.51 0.95 21.27
C LEU A 58 22.33 2.11 22.25
N PRO A 59 23.19 3.15 22.20
CA PRO A 59 22.92 4.42 22.87
C PRO A 59 21.55 5.02 22.46
N GLU A 60 20.94 5.80 23.34
CA GLU A 60 19.64 6.44 23.05
C GLU A 60 19.67 7.30 21.79
N THR A 61 20.75 8.03 21.55
CA THR A 61 20.94 8.85 20.34
C THR A 61 20.94 8.01 19.07
N ASP A 62 21.52 6.81 19.14
CA ASP A 62 21.63 5.90 18.01
C ASP A 62 20.30 5.20 17.75
N ARG A 63 19.57 4.83 18.82
CA ARG A 63 18.18 4.35 18.70
C ARG A 63 17.25 5.38 18.07
N GLN A 64 17.38 6.65 18.47
CA GLN A 64 16.60 7.74 17.89
C GLN A 64 16.92 7.93 16.41
N CYS A 65 18.20 7.83 16.01
CA CYS A 65 18.58 7.88 14.61
C CYS A 65 18.04 6.67 13.82
N ALA A 66 18.15 5.46 14.40
CA ALA A 66 17.77 4.19 13.77
C ALA A 66 16.28 4.10 13.41
N HIS A 67 15.42 4.89 14.06
CA HIS A 67 13.98 4.86 13.86
C HIS A 67 13.58 5.11 12.39
N ALA A 68 14.09 6.17 11.75
CA ALA A 68 13.69 6.50 10.38
C ALA A 68 14.18 5.47 9.33
N PRO A 69 15.45 4.99 9.35
CA PRO A 69 15.88 3.90 8.48
C PRO A 69 15.06 2.62 8.63
N ILE A 70 14.74 2.21 9.87
CA ILE A 70 13.92 1.02 10.12
C ILE A 70 12.51 1.22 9.59
N GLN A 71 11.87 2.33 9.93
CA GLN A 71 10.54 2.66 9.45
C GLN A 71 10.47 2.65 7.92
N ASN A 72 11.42 3.32 7.25
CA ASN A 72 11.45 3.40 5.79
C ASN A 72 11.59 2.02 5.13
N LEU A 73 12.40 1.14 5.72
CA LEU A 73 12.57 -0.23 5.23
C LEU A 73 11.28 -1.03 5.36
N LEU A 74 10.62 -0.96 6.52
CA LEU A 74 9.37 -1.67 6.79
C LEU A 74 8.23 -1.13 5.91
N ASP A 75 8.11 0.18 5.76
CA ASP A 75 7.13 0.82 4.89
C ASP A 75 7.35 0.41 3.42
N ALA A 76 8.60 0.35 2.96
CA ALA A 76 8.91 -0.10 1.62
C ALA A 76 8.60 -1.59 1.41
N GLN A 77 8.89 -2.43 2.41
CA GLN A 77 8.57 -3.86 2.34
C GLN A 77 7.06 -4.09 2.32
N PHE A 78 6.30 -3.38 3.14
CA PHE A 78 4.85 -3.48 3.14
C PHE A 78 4.25 -3.07 1.79
N ARG A 79 4.72 -1.95 1.21
CA ARG A 79 4.30 -1.56 -0.15
C ARG A 79 4.66 -2.62 -1.18
N HIS A 80 5.83 -3.22 -1.08
CA HIS A 80 6.23 -4.31 -1.96
C HIS A 80 5.27 -5.51 -1.84
N SER A 81 4.89 -5.93 -0.63
CA SER A 81 3.89 -6.99 -0.42
C SER A 81 2.55 -6.63 -1.06
N VAL A 82 2.07 -5.40 -0.89
CA VAL A 82 0.82 -4.94 -1.53
C VAL A 82 0.92 -4.99 -3.06
N ILE A 83 2.01 -4.48 -3.64
CA ILE A 83 2.22 -4.50 -5.11
C ILE A 83 2.22 -5.93 -5.64
N THR A 84 2.95 -6.83 -4.98
CA THR A 84 3.02 -8.24 -5.36
C THR A 84 1.66 -8.93 -5.21
N GLY A 85 0.95 -8.71 -4.11
CA GLY A 85 -0.37 -9.30 -3.85
C GLY A 85 -1.45 -8.81 -4.81
N LEU A 86 -1.36 -7.56 -5.28
CA LEU A 86 -2.28 -7.03 -6.30
C LEU A 86 -2.03 -7.64 -7.69
N GLY A 87 -0.80 -8.03 -8.00
CA GLY A 87 -0.42 -8.66 -9.26
C GLY A 87 -0.30 -7.69 -10.44
N ASN A 88 -0.33 -8.26 -11.65
CA ASN A 88 0.05 -7.58 -12.89
C ASN A 88 -0.90 -6.48 -13.36
N ASP A 89 -2.10 -6.37 -12.79
CA ASP A 89 -3.11 -5.32 -13.07
C ASP A 89 -3.41 -4.48 -11.82
N GLY A 90 -2.49 -4.49 -10.84
CA GLY A 90 -2.65 -3.78 -9.58
C GLY A 90 -2.79 -2.26 -9.74
N ASP A 91 -2.30 -1.68 -10.83
CA ASP A 91 -2.44 -0.26 -11.13
C ASP A 91 -3.92 0.17 -11.26
N GLN A 92 -4.78 -0.69 -11.81
CA GLN A 92 -6.21 -0.46 -11.93
C GLN A 92 -6.89 -0.44 -10.56
N VAL A 93 -6.53 -1.38 -9.69
CA VAL A 93 -7.04 -1.46 -8.32
C VAL A 93 -6.67 -0.19 -7.55
N ILE A 94 -5.40 0.22 -7.60
CA ILE A 94 -4.91 1.42 -6.91
C ILE A 94 -5.52 2.70 -7.48
N ALA A 95 -5.76 2.76 -8.81
CA ALA A 95 -6.44 3.89 -9.43
C ALA A 95 -7.89 4.03 -8.95
N GLU A 96 -8.62 2.92 -8.77
CA GLU A 96 -9.98 2.93 -8.24
C GLU A 96 -10.01 3.39 -6.78
N TRP A 97 -9.11 2.86 -5.94
CA TRP A 97 -8.92 3.33 -4.56
C TRP A 97 -8.60 4.82 -4.50
N SER A 98 -7.66 5.29 -5.31
CA SER A 98 -7.27 6.70 -5.32
C SER A 98 -8.42 7.63 -5.72
N ARG A 99 -9.24 7.21 -6.71
CA ARG A 99 -10.43 7.95 -7.13
C ARG A 99 -11.46 8.01 -6.02
N PHE A 100 -11.80 6.87 -5.41
CA PHE A 100 -12.77 6.80 -4.34
C PHE A 100 -12.34 7.62 -3.12
N LEU A 101 -11.07 7.53 -2.71
CA LEU A 101 -10.51 8.33 -1.60
C LEU A 101 -10.52 9.85 -1.89
N GLY A 102 -10.78 10.27 -3.12
CA GLY A 102 -11.01 11.67 -3.48
C GLY A 102 -12.41 12.18 -3.14
N THR A 103 -13.38 11.31 -2.93
CA THR A 103 -14.80 11.67 -2.71
C THR A 103 -15.11 11.90 -1.23
N PRO A 104 -16.25 12.54 -0.88
CA PRO A 104 -16.64 12.72 0.52
C PRO A 104 -16.75 11.38 1.27
N GLY A 105 -17.33 10.37 0.63
CA GLY A 105 -17.43 9.01 1.18
C GLY A 105 -16.06 8.38 1.43
N GLY A 106 -15.13 8.48 0.47
CA GLY A 106 -13.79 7.93 0.64
C GLY A 106 -12.94 8.63 1.70
N LYS A 107 -13.08 9.96 1.86
CA LYS A 107 -12.43 10.69 2.96
C LYS A 107 -12.95 10.26 4.33
N SER A 108 -14.26 10.03 4.43
CA SER A 108 -14.87 9.53 5.67
C SER A 108 -14.43 8.10 5.97
N LEU A 109 -14.41 7.22 4.95
CA LEU A 109 -13.88 5.85 5.09
C LEU A 109 -12.42 5.87 5.55
N SER A 110 -11.57 6.68 4.92
CA SER A 110 -10.15 6.83 5.29
C SER A 110 -9.97 7.21 6.76
N SER A 111 -10.79 8.13 7.28
CA SER A 111 -10.75 8.54 8.69
C SER A 111 -11.21 7.42 9.63
N ALA A 112 -12.10 6.55 9.17
CA ALA A 112 -12.56 5.37 9.90
C ALA A 112 -11.66 4.15 9.72
N PHE A 113 -10.69 4.18 8.80
CA PHE A 113 -9.90 3.01 8.40
C PHE A 113 -8.83 2.65 9.43
N ALA A 114 -8.18 3.66 10.02
CA ALA A 114 -7.13 3.46 11.03
C ALA A 114 -7.69 2.75 12.28
N GLY A 115 -7.19 1.54 12.54
CA GLY A 115 -7.53 0.77 13.76
C GLY A 115 -8.97 0.25 13.84
N ALA A 116 -9.73 0.26 12.73
CA ALA A 116 -11.09 -0.25 12.73
C ALA A 116 -11.18 -1.75 12.45
N ASN A 117 -12.10 -2.40 13.18
CA ASN A 117 -12.61 -3.71 12.80
C ASN A 117 -13.39 -3.57 11.47
N PRO A 118 -13.06 -4.36 10.42
CA PRO A 118 -13.76 -4.34 9.13
C PRO A 118 -15.29 -4.40 9.26
N ALA A 119 -15.81 -5.12 10.26
CA ALA A 119 -17.25 -5.25 10.51
C ALA A 119 -17.94 -3.93 10.92
N THR A 120 -17.18 -2.96 11.45
CA THR A 120 -17.72 -1.67 11.95
C THR A 120 -17.32 -0.47 11.09
N MET A 121 -16.47 -0.69 10.09
CA MET A 121 -15.86 0.39 9.31
C MET A 121 -16.90 1.18 8.49
N ALA A 122 -17.84 0.48 7.87
CA ALA A 122 -18.92 1.13 7.09
C ALA A 122 -19.82 2.01 7.96
N GLU A 123 -20.17 1.55 9.16
CA GLU A 123 -20.99 2.31 10.10
C GLU A 123 -20.29 3.61 10.52
N LYS A 124 -19.01 3.52 10.90
CA LYS A 124 -18.18 4.68 11.28
C LYS A 124 -18.00 5.66 10.12
N ALA A 125 -17.74 5.14 8.91
CA ALA A 125 -17.56 5.96 7.72
C ALA A 125 -18.83 6.69 7.29
N ASN A 126 -20.00 6.14 7.60
CA ASN A 126 -21.28 6.71 7.18
C ASN A 126 -21.81 7.82 8.09
N VAL A 127 -21.14 8.09 9.22
CA VAL A 127 -21.51 9.15 10.15
C VAL A 127 -21.48 10.50 9.43
N ASN A 128 -22.58 11.25 9.50
CA ASN A 128 -22.75 12.57 8.88
C ASN A 128 -22.66 12.63 7.34
N LEU A 129 -22.65 11.49 6.64
CA LEU A 129 -22.70 11.48 5.18
C LEU A 129 -24.12 11.77 4.65
N SER A 130 -24.20 12.32 3.44
CA SER A 130 -25.46 12.36 2.70
C SER A 130 -25.89 10.95 2.29
N GLU A 131 -27.15 10.74 1.93
CA GLU A 131 -27.61 9.44 1.42
C GLU A 131 -26.84 9.01 0.17
N LYS A 132 -26.56 9.96 -0.73
CA LYS A 132 -25.76 9.73 -1.93
C LYS A 132 -24.35 9.23 -1.57
N ASP A 133 -23.67 9.88 -0.64
CA ASP A 133 -22.30 9.51 -0.28
C ASP A 133 -22.26 8.17 0.48
N ARG A 134 -23.27 7.85 1.29
CA ARG A 134 -23.42 6.51 1.90
C ARG A 134 -23.60 5.40 0.88
N ALA A 135 -24.38 5.66 -0.17
CA ALA A 135 -24.56 4.72 -1.28
C ALA A 135 -23.24 4.50 -2.02
N GLU A 136 -22.44 5.55 -2.21
CA GLU A 136 -21.11 5.46 -2.81
C GLU A 136 -20.13 4.62 -1.97
N VAL A 137 -20.10 4.83 -0.64
CA VAL A 137 -19.30 4.00 0.29
C VAL A 137 -19.73 2.54 0.19
N THR A 138 -21.04 2.26 0.25
CA THR A 138 -21.57 0.90 0.14
C THR A 138 -21.17 0.24 -1.18
N ALA A 139 -21.29 0.97 -2.29
CA ALA A 139 -20.93 0.46 -3.61
C ALA A 139 -19.42 0.16 -3.71
N PHE A 140 -18.58 1.03 -3.13
CA PHE A 140 -17.13 0.82 -3.13
C PHE A 140 -16.72 -0.38 -2.27
N LEU A 141 -17.28 -0.53 -1.06
CA LEU A 141 -16.99 -1.69 -0.20
C LEU A 141 -17.41 -3.03 -0.80
N ALA A 142 -18.38 -3.01 -1.73
CA ALA A 142 -18.78 -4.19 -2.50
C ALA A 142 -17.94 -4.40 -3.77
N SER A 143 -17.00 -3.51 -4.09
CA SER A 143 -16.25 -3.55 -5.34
C SER A 143 -15.12 -4.58 -5.33
N PRO A 144 -14.72 -5.10 -6.51
CA PRO A 144 -13.54 -5.96 -6.63
C PRO A 144 -12.26 -5.26 -6.18
N ALA A 145 -12.13 -3.95 -6.41
CA ALA A 145 -10.93 -3.21 -6.02
C ALA A 145 -10.76 -3.15 -4.50
N TYR A 146 -11.87 -2.96 -3.75
CA TYR A 146 -11.84 -3.04 -2.30
C TYR A 146 -11.41 -4.43 -1.83
N THR A 147 -12.11 -5.47 -2.28
CA THR A 147 -11.84 -6.87 -1.89
C THR A 147 -10.40 -7.28 -2.16
N ARG A 148 -9.88 -6.97 -3.36
CA ARG A 148 -8.52 -7.33 -3.75
C ARG A 148 -7.46 -6.61 -2.92
N PHE A 149 -7.65 -5.33 -2.63
CA PHE A 149 -6.70 -4.58 -1.81
C PHE A 149 -6.66 -5.08 -0.37
N ILE A 150 -7.81 -5.34 0.25
CA ILE A 150 -7.86 -5.88 1.62
C ILE A 150 -7.19 -7.26 1.70
N ALA A 151 -7.38 -8.13 0.69
CA ALA A 151 -6.74 -9.45 0.65
C ALA A 151 -5.20 -9.39 0.65
N THR A 152 -4.59 -8.27 0.26
CA THR A 152 -3.13 -8.08 0.36
C THR A 152 -2.62 -7.93 1.80
N PHE A 153 -3.51 -7.68 2.75
CA PHE A 153 -3.19 -7.62 4.18
C PHE A 153 -3.34 -8.97 4.88
N ASP A 154 -4.13 -9.88 4.33
CA ASP A 154 -4.32 -11.24 4.83
C ASP A 154 -3.21 -12.20 4.35
N THR A 155 -2.37 -11.75 3.42
CA THR A 155 -1.21 -12.52 2.98
C THR A 155 -0.14 -12.43 4.07
N GLU A 156 0.31 -13.58 4.58
CA GLU A 156 1.46 -13.64 5.49
C GLU A 156 2.64 -12.96 4.79
N SER A 157 2.95 -11.74 5.23
CA SER A 157 4.09 -10.99 4.71
C SER A 157 5.34 -11.56 5.34
N GLU A 158 5.91 -12.59 4.69
CA GLU A 158 7.26 -13.02 5.01
C GLU A 158 8.20 -11.84 4.74
N LEU A 159 9.04 -11.53 5.74
CA LEU A 159 10.15 -10.61 5.52
C LEU A 159 11.11 -11.28 4.53
N PRO A 160 11.70 -10.52 3.59
CA PRO A 160 12.61 -11.11 2.63
C PRO A 160 13.87 -11.59 3.35
N ASP A 161 14.48 -12.66 2.84
CA ASP A 161 15.70 -13.27 3.42
C ASP A 161 16.85 -12.25 3.61
N ASP A 162 16.85 -11.17 2.82
CA ASP A 162 17.87 -10.12 2.83
C ASP A 162 17.53 -8.92 3.74
N ILE A 163 16.46 -8.98 4.53
CA ILE A 163 15.98 -7.85 5.33
C ILE A 163 17.05 -7.37 6.34
N GLY A 164 17.78 -8.30 6.98
CA GLY A 164 18.85 -7.99 7.92
C GLY A 164 20.01 -7.24 7.25
N VAL A 165 20.37 -7.64 6.03
CA VAL A 165 21.42 -6.98 5.23
C VAL A 165 20.98 -5.57 4.84
N ARG A 166 19.74 -5.42 4.36
CA ARG A 166 19.17 -4.12 3.97
C ARG A 166 19.07 -3.18 5.17
N LEU A 167 18.69 -3.70 6.33
CA LEU A 167 18.62 -2.91 7.56
C LEU A 167 20.00 -2.47 8.03
N ALA A 168 20.95 -3.39 8.17
CA ALA A 168 22.32 -3.08 8.59
C ALA A 168 22.95 -2.00 7.68
N LYS A 169 22.74 -2.12 6.36
CA LYS A 169 23.17 -1.11 5.40
C LYS A 169 22.50 0.25 5.63
N GLY A 170 21.19 0.29 5.81
CA GLY A 170 20.47 1.55 6.05
C GLY A 170 20.93 2.27 7.32
N LEU A 171 21.17 1.51 8.40
CA LEU A 171 21.69 2.01 9.67
C LEU A 171 23.12 2.53 9.53
N GLN A 172 23.98 1.83 8.79
CA GLN A 172 25.35 2.27 8.53
C GLN A 172 25.38 3.55 7.69
N ASP A 173 24.58 3.62 6.63
CA ASP A 173 24.60 4.73 5.67
C ASP A 173 24.03 6.02 6.29
N GLN A 174 22.96 5.92 7.08
CA GLN A 174 22.24 7.08 7.63
C GLN A 174 22.65 7.45 9.05
N CYS A 175 23.01 6.47 9.87
CA CYS A 175 23.30 6.66 11.30
C CYS A 175 24.72 6.29 11.70
N ARG A 176 25.55 5.78 10.79
CA ARG A 176 26.91 5.26 11.07
C ARG A 176 26.93 4.13 12.11
N ILE A 177 25.80 3.44 12.27
CA ILE A 177 25.65 2.30 13.16
C ILE A 177 26.04 1.04 12.38
N ALA A 178 27.12 0.39 12.80
CA ALA A 178 27.55 -0.89 12.24
C ALA A 178 26.92 -2.04 13.02
N LEU A 179 26.04 -2.80 12.38
CA LEU A 179 25.49 -4.05 12.91
C LEU A 179 25.84 -5.20 11.97
N ASN A 180 26.03 -6.39 12.54
CA ASN A 180 26.05 -7.60 11.73
C ASN A 180 24.61 -7.91 11.30
N PRO A 181 24.33 -8.18 10.00
CA PRO A 181 23.02 -8.63 9.56
C PRO A 181 22.45 -9.82 10.36
N ASP A 182 23.31 -10.74 10.81
CA ASP A 182 22.90 -11.90 11.60
C ASP A 182 22.41 -11.54 13.02
N ASP A 183 22.73 -10.34 13.52
CA ASP A 183 22.28 -9.86 14.83
C ASP A 183 20.85 -9.27 14.79
N ILE A 184 20.24 -9.21 13.60
CA ILE A 184 18.93 -8.61 13.32
C ILE A 184 17.85 -9.68 13.09
N SER A 185 18.25 -10.87 12.64
CA SER A 185 17.41 -12.02 12.27
C SER A 185 17.19 -13.01 13.41
#